data_AF-A0A0F9GGW9-F1
#
_entry.id   AF-A0A0F9GGW9-F1
#
_cell.length_a   1.000
_cell.length_b   1.000
_cell.length_c   1.000
_cell.angle_alpha   90.00
_cell.angle_beta   90.00
_cell.angle_gamma   90.00
#
_symmetry.space_group_name_H-M   'P 1'
#
loop_
_entity.id
_entity.type
_entity.pdbx_description
1 polymer ?
#
loop_
_entity_poly.entity_id
_entity_poly.type
_entity_poly.pdbx_seq_one_letter_code
_entity_poly.pdbx_strand_id
1 'polypeptide(L)'
;MGFLDLMPLDIFLENSALSTFIFNQNEVTLSEIFNNFDIDKIRLKNKIKEMVKLNLITIKKIAEEHDLKIIATDKLSFLILDKLK
;
A
#
# COMPACT_ATOMS: atom_id res chain seq x y z
N MET A 1 -10.63 14.77 6.07
CA MET A 1 -9.96 14.80 4.76
C MET A 1 -9.16 13.53 4.64
N GLY A 2 -9.65 12.57 3.85
CA GLY A 2 -9.03 11.26 3.71
C GLY A 2 -7.75 11.33 2.89
N PHE A 3 -6.87 10.35 3.10
CA PHE A 3 -5.64 10.10 2.31
C PHE A 3 -5.88 10.16 0.79
N LEU A 4 -7.09 9.85 0.35
CA LEU A 4 -7.48 9.82 -1.04
C LEU A 4 -8.12 11.12 -1.56
N ASP A 5 -8.53 12.05 -0.70
CA ASP A 5 -9.43 13.14 -1.12
C ASP A 5 -8.71 14.41 -1.61
N LEU A 6 -7.37 14.50 -1.46
CA LEU A 6 -6.58 15.70 -1.77
C LEU A 6 -5.47 15.46 -2.80
N MET A 7 -5.45 14.30 -3.44
CA MET A 7 -4.38 13.94 -4.36
C MET A 7 -4.78 14.19 -5.82
N PRO A 8 -3.86 14.66 -6.68
CA PRO A 8 -4.03 14.63 -8.12
C PRO A 8 -4.50 13.24 -8.59
N LEU A 9 -5.36 13.21 -9.61
CA LEU A 9 -6.05 11.99 -10.05
C LEU A 9 -5.08 10.83 -10.32
N ASP A 10 -3.93 11.12 -10.93
CA ASP A 10 -2.88 10.11 -11.21
C ASP A 10 -2.31 9.50 -9.92
N ILE A 11 -2.10 10.31 -8.89
CA ILE A 11 -1.58 9.87 -7.60
C ILE A 11 -2.65 9.08 -6.82
N PHE A 12 -3.91 9.50 -6.92
CA PHE A 12 -5.04 8.75 -6.38
C PHE A 12 -5.14 7.36 -7.01
N LEU A 13 -5.03 7.26 -8.34
CA LEU A 13 -5.08 5.99 -9.06
C LEU A 13 -3.93 5.06 -8.67
N GLU A 14 -2.70 5.57 -8.61
CA GLU A 14 -1.55 4.79 -8.14
C GLU A 14 -1.75 4.29 -6.70
N ASN A 15 -2.21 5.15 -5.79
CA ASN A 15 -2.41 4.77 -4.39
C ASN A 15 -3.55 3.77 -4.23
N SER A 16 -4.61 3.91 -5.02
CA SER A 16 -5.73 2.97 -5.06
C SER A 16 -5.29 1.62 -5.62
N ALA A 17 -4.51 1.61 -6.70
CA ALA A 17 -3.97 0.37 -7.29
C ALA A 17 -3.05 -0.36 -6.31
N LEU A 18 -2.15 0.36 -5.64
CA LEU A 18 -1.24 -0.22 -4.64
C LEU A 18 -1.99 -0.74 -3.40
N SER A 19 -2.99 0.01 -2.94
CA SER A 19 -3.90 -0.41 -1.86
C SER A 19 -4.67 -1.68 -2.21
N THR A 20 -5.22 -1.74 -3.42
CA THR A 20 -6.00 -2.87 -3.93
C THR A 20 -5.11 -4.09 -4.13
N PHE A 21 -3.90 -3.90 -4.64
CA PHE A 21 -2.92 -4.98 -4.80
C PHE A 21 -2.55 -5.61 -3.46
N ILE A 22 -2.23 -4.79 -2.45
CA ILE A 22 -1.92 -5.28 -1.10
C ILE A 22 -3.13 -5.98 -0.47
N PHE A 23 -4.33 -5.42 -0.65
CA PHE A 23 -5.55 -6.03 -0.13
C PHE A 23 -5.85 -7.39 -0.77
N ASN A 24 -5.74 -7.49 -2.11
CA ASN A 24 -6.03 -8.74 -2.84
C ASN A 24 -5.05 -9.86 -2.52
N GLN A 25 -3.76 -9.53 -2.36
CA GLN A 25 -2.72 -10.49 -2.02
C GLN A 25 -2.72 -10.85 -0.53
N ASN A 26 -3.38 -10.05 0.31
CA ASN A 26 -3.41 -10.11 1.78
C ASN A 26 -2.04 -9.83 2.44
N GLU A 27 -0.97 -10.34 1.83
CA GLU A 27 0.42 -10.23 2.23
C GLU A 27 1.30 -10.14 0.98
N VAL A 28 2.25 -9.21 0.98
CA VAL A 28 3.13 -8.95 -0.17
C VAL A 28 4.50 -8.47 0.30
N THR A 29 5.57 -8.70 -0.45
CA THR A 29 6.89 -8.14 -0.13
C THR A 29 7.14 -6.79 -0.80
N LEU A 30 8.02 -5.96 -0.23
CA LEU A 30 8.38 -4.68 -0.83
C LEU A 30 8.99 -4.87 -2.23
N SER A 31 9.75 -5.95 -2.45
CA SER A 31 10.30 -6.29 -3.76
C SER A 31 9.21 -6.64 -4.76
N GLU A 32 8.17 -7.37 -4.36
CA GLU A 32 7.02 -7.66 -5.23
C GLU A 32 6.27 -6.40 -5.65
N ILE A 33 6.06 -5.45 -4.72
CA ILE A 33 5.44 -4.17 -5.10
C ILE A 33 6.35 -3.43 -6.08
N PHE A 34 7.65 -3.36 -5.81
CA PHE A 34 8.59 -2.67 -6.67
C PHE A 34 8.69 -3.29 -8.08
N ASN A 35 8.54 -4.62 -8.19
CA ASN A 35 8.55 -5.31 -9.48
C ASN A 35 7.23 -5.20 -10.24
N ASN A 36 6.09 -5.09 -9.54
CA ASN A 36 4.76 -4.98 -10.18
C ASN A 36 4.36 -3.53 -10.50
N PHE A 37 4.94 -2.55 -9.82
CA PHE A 37 4.63 -1.14 -10.01
C PHE A 37 5.88 -0.42 -10.52
N ASP A 38 5.76 0.24 -11.67
CA ASP A 38 6.79 1.14 -12.19
C ASP A 38 6.84 2.45 -11.39
N ILE A 39 7.23 2.35 -10.12
CA ILE A 39 7.28 3.44 -9.15
C ILE A 39 8.70 3.55 -8.60
N ASP A 40 9.25 4.76 -8.60
CA ASP A 40 10.53 5.05 -7.97
C ASP A 40 10.60 4.56 -6.51
N LYS A 41 11.73 3.93 -6.16
CA LYS A 41 11.97 3.37 -4.82
C LYS A 41 11.75 4.39 -3.68
N ILE A 42 12.06 5.66 -3.91
CA ILE A 42 11.84 6.74 -2.94
C ILE A 42 10.35 7.05 -2.78
N ARG A 43 9.61 7.15 -3.89
CA ARG A 43 8.16 7.40 -3.88
C ARG A 43 7.42 6.24 -3.24
N LEU A 44 7.79 4.99 -3.56
CA LEU A 44 7.23 3.79 -2.97
C LEU A 44 7.43 3.76 -1.45
N LYS A 45 8.65 4.03 -0.97
CA LYS A 45 8.93 4.11 0.48
C LYS A 45 8.09 5.18 1.19
N ASN A 46 7.92 6.35 0.58
CA ASN A 46 7.09 7.42 1.16
C ASN A 46 5.62 7.00 1.24
N LYS A 47 5.06 6.42 0.18
CA LYS A 47 3.68 5.92 0.15
C LYS A 47 3.44 4.86 1.24
N ILE A 48 4.33 3.87 1.32
CA ILE A 48 4.26 2.83 2.36
C ILE A 48 4.33 3.45 3.76
N LYS A 49 5.22 4.42 3.98
CA LYS A 49 5.31 5.12 5.27
C LYS A 49 4.02 5.86 5.63
N GLU A 50 3.35 6.48 4.66
CA GLU A 50 2.04 7.11 4.88
C GLU A 50 0.95 6.09 5.18
N MET A 51 0.88 4.98 4.44
CA MET A 51 -0.08 3.91 4.69
C MET A 51 0.12 3.27 6.08
N VAL A 52 1.36 3.12 6.53
CA VAL A 52 1.67 2.68 7.91
C VAL A 52 1.19 3.70 8.94
N LYS A 53 1.45 5.00 8.72
CA LYS A 53 0.96 6.07 9.63
C LYS A 53 -0.56 6.08 9.76
N LEU A 54 -1.26 5.71 8.70
CA LEU A 54 -2.72 5.63 8.65
C LEU A 54 -3.27 4.30 9.18
N ASN A 55 -2.40 3.39 9.64
CA ASN A 55 -2.72 2.02 10.04
C ASN A 55 -3.47 1.23 8.95
N LEU A 56 -3.18 1.51 7.67
CA LEU A 56 -3.73 0.77 6.53
C LEU A 56 -2.93 -0.51 6.25
N ILE A 57 -1.64 -0.49 6.53
CA ILE A 57 -0.75 -1.64 6.34
C ILE A 57 0.16 -1.80 7.55
N THR A 58 0.61 -3.04 7.76
CA THR A 58 1.61 -3.38 8.78
C THR A 58 2.86 -3.92 8.09
N ILE A 59 4.04 -3.50 8.54
CA ILE A 59 5.31 -4.00 8.02
C ILE A 59 5.91 -5.00 9.02
N LYS A 60 6.28 -6.18 8.53
CA LYS A 60 7.09 -7.17 9.25
C LYS A 60 8.41 -7.36 8.52
N LYS A 61 9.53 -7.40 9.25
CA LYS A 61 10.83 -7.71 8.66
C LYS A 61 10.95 -9.22 8.48
N ILE A 62 11.26 -9.69 7.26
CA ILE A 62 11.61 -11.09 7.03
C ILE A 62 13.11 -11.21 7.19
N ALA A 63 13.56 -12.09 8.09
CA ALA A 63 14.99 -12.26 8.39
C ALA A 63 15.75 -12.98 7.26
N GLU A 64 15.08 -13.85 6.50
CA GLU A 64 15.69 -14.68 5.45
C GLU A 64 16.01 -13.93 4.15
N GLU A 65 15.17 -12.97 3.74
CA GLU A 65 15.33 -12.29 2.44
C GLU A 65 15.90 -10.87 2.53
N HIS A 66 16.20 -10.37 3.74
CA HIS A 66 16.46 -8.95 3.99
C HIS A 66 15.34 -8.02 3.46
N ASP A 67 14.14 -8.55 3.26
CA ASP A 67 13.00 -7.84 2.68
C ASP A 67 11.94 -7.47 3.74
N LEU A 68 11.07 -6.54 3.37
CA LEU A 68 9.96 -6.07 4.18
C LEU A 68 8.66 -6.68 3.67
N LYS A 69 8.00 -7.42 4.55
CA LYS A 69 6.66 -7.98 4.35
C LYS A 69 5.62 -6.96 4.73
N ILE A 70 4.66 -6.74 3.85
CA ILE A 70 3.59 -5.75 3.97
C ILE A 70 2.28 -6.51 4.04
N ILE A 71 1.52 -6.28 5.11
CA ILE A 71 0.28 -6.99 5.39
C ILE A 71 -0.85 -5.96 5.42
N ALA A 72 -1.94 -6.26 4.72
CA ALA A 72 -3.16 -5.45 4.75
C ALA A 72 -3.77 -5.47 6.16
N THR A 73 -4.32 -4.33 6.61
CA THR A 73 -5.13 -4.29 7.83
C THR A 73 -6.61 -4.26 7.51
N ASP A 74 -7.44 -4.50 8.53
CA ASP A 74 -8.90 -4.38 8.42
C ASP A 74 -9.34 -2.97 7.99
N LYS A 75 -8.54 -1.94 8.28
CA LYS A 75 -8.82 -0.57 7.84
C LYS A 75 -8.67 -0.38 6.34
N LEU A 76 -7.66 -1.01 5.73
CA LEU A 76 -7.50 -1.00 4.28
C LEU A 76 -8.67 -1.73 3.62
N SER A 77 -9.05 -2.87 4.19
CA SER A 77 -10.22 -3.65 3.77
C SER A 77 -11.50 -2.82 3.80
N PHE A 78 -11.74 -2.11 4.90
CA PHE A 78 -12.87 -1.20 5.04
C PHE A 78 -12.84 -0.08 3.99
N LEU A 79 -11.68 0.54 3.76
CA LEU A 79 -11.53 1.65 2.82
C LEU A 79 -11.76 1.23 1.36
N ILE A 80 -11.33 0.03 0.97
CA ILE A 80 -11.58 -0.54 -0.36
C ILE A 80 -13.06 -0.90 -0.52
N LEU A 81 -13.67 -1.57 0.47
CA LEU A 81 -15.07 -1.99 0.42
C LEU A 81 -16.05 -0.81 0.44
N ASP A 82 -15.73 0.26 1.18
CA ASP A 82 -16.53 1.48 1.25
C ASP A 82 -16.53 2.25 -0.09
N LYS A 83 -15.40 2.23 -0.81
CA LYS A 83 -15.26 2.87 -2.14
C LYS A 83 -15.88 2.07 -3.29
N LEU A 84 -16.19 0.78 -3.09
CA LEU A 84 -16.81 -0.09 -4.10
C LEU A 84 -18.35 -0.08 -4.03
N LYS A 85 -18.95 0.60 -3.05
CA LYS A 85 -20.38 0.81 -2.91
C LYS A 85 -20.85 2.07 -3.62
#